data_AF-A0A9R1I2X1-F1
#
_entry.id   AF-A0A9R1I2X1-F1
#
_cell.length_a   1.000
_cell.length_b   1.000
_cell.length_c   1.000
_cell.angle_alpha   90.00
_cell.angle_beta   90.00
_cell.angle_gamma   90.00
#
_symmetry.space_group_name_H-M   'P 1'
#
loop_
_entity.id
_entity.type
_entity.pdbx_description
1 polymer ?
#
loop_
_entity_poly.entity_id
_entity_poly.type
_entity_poly.pdbx_seq_one_letter_code
_entity_poly.pdbx_strand_id
1 'polypeptide(L)'
;MDLAYNNLTGNIPKWIGNCKGMILTRDKGYEYSAIHFALFYEGLLSLDFTYTENSAVVTKGQERLYTGEVVYMVNLDLSCNNLIGDIPEEISALVKLKNLNLSWNTFNGKIPENIGVLTQVESLDLSHNELSGEIPPSLLALTSLSRLNLSYNNLKGEVPSGNQLQTLEDPEYIYIGNPGLCGPSLPQKCSQLEPIPATQEHHEDLNDVASFFIAMGSGHVMGVWVVFCTFLFKRKWRVKWYSVCDKFYDWVYVLVVVTWASWTRETIAEAESGN
;
A
#
# COMPACT_ATOMS: atom_id res chain seq x y z
N MET A 1 -15.75 3.40 -0.09
CA MET A 1 -15.93 2.13 -0.81
C MET A 1 -14.55 1.56 -1.01
N ASP A 2 -14.29 0.43 -0.39
CA ASP A 2 -13.00 -0.25 -0.43
C ASP A 2 -13.24 -1.66 -0.97
N LEU A 3 -12.66 -1.94 -2.13
CA LEU A 3 -12.64 -3.24 -2.79
C LEU A 3 -11.20 -3.68 -3.07
N ALA A 4 -10.23 -3.12 -2.35
CA ALA A 4 -8.82 -3.41 -2.56
C ALA A 4 -8.48 -4.88 -2.23
N TYR A 5 -7.36 -5.37 -2.77
CA TYR A 5 -6.83 -6.71 -2.49
C TYR A 5 -7.82 -7.83 -2.82
N ASN A 6 -8.44 -7.74 -3.98
CA ASN A 6 -9.33 -8.77 -4.49
C ASN A 6 -8.82 -9.29 -5.85
N ASN A 7 -9.56 -10.22 -6.45
CA ASN A 7 -9.27 -10.75 -7.78
C ASN A 7 -10.30 -10.25 -8.81
N LEU A 8 -10.77 -9.00 -8.66
CA LEU A 8 -11.74 -8.41 -9.58
C LEU A 8 -11.12 -8.25 -10.96
N THR A 9 -11.91 -8.52 -12.00
CA THR A 9 -11.50 -8.47 -13.41
C THR A 9 -12.51 -7.69 -14.23
N GLY A 10 -12.13 -7.30 -15.44
CA GLY A 10 -12.96 -6.50 -16.34
C GLY A 10 -12.78 -5.00 -16.12
N ASN A 11 -13.66 -4.21 -16.73
CA ASN A 11 -13.55 -2.75 -16.73
C ASN A 11 -14.33 -2.15 -15.56
N ILE A 12 -13.92 -0.95 -15.12
CA ILE A 12 -14.76 -0.15 -14.21
C ILE A 12 -16.06 0.19 -14.96
N PRO A 13 -17.23 -0.12 -14.39
CA PRO A 13 -18.48 0.11 -15.07
C PRO A 13 -18.86 1.60 -15.04
N LYS A 14 -19.40 2.10 -16.16
CA LYS A 14 -19.80 3.51 -16.32
C LYS A 14 -20.80 4.01 -15.28
N TRP A 15 -21.61 3.11 -14.70
CA TRP A 15 -22.55 3.48 -13.64
C TRP A 15 -21.86 3.97 -12.37
N ILE A 16 -20.54 3.80 -12.22
CA ILE A 16 -19.78 4.34 -11.09
C ILE A 16 -20.03 5.84 -10.92
N GLY A 17 -20.22 6.58 -12.02
CA GLY A 17 -20.57 8.00 -12.02
C GLY A 17 -21.96 8.34 -11.45
N ASN A 18 -22.74 7.35 -10.99
CA ASN A 18 -24.03 7.53 -10.31
C ASN A 18 -23.97 7.24 -8.79
N CYS A 19 -22.78 6.99 -8.23
CA CYS A 19 -22.58 6.78 -6.80
C CYS A 19 -22.92 8.03 -5.98
N LYS A 20 -24.20 8.19 -5.59
CA LYS A 20 -24.74 9.39 -4.93
C LYS A 20 -23.93 9.89 -3.73
N GLY A 21 -23.42 8.99 -2.89
CA GLY A 21 -22.59 9.34 -1.73
C GLY A 21 -21.24 9.98 -2.07
N MET A 22 -20.81 9.86 -3.33
CA MET A 22 -19.56 10.41 -3.86
C MET A 22 -19.80 11.61 -4.81
N ILE A 23 -21.06 11.93 -5.11
CA ILE A 23 -21.46 12.99 -6.06
C ILE A 23 -22.12 14.16 -5.33
N LEU A 24 -23.06 13.86 -4.42
CA LEU A 24 -23.92 14.89 -3.85
C LEU A 24 -23.16 15.79 -2.88
N THR A 25 -23.11 17.09 -3.19
CA THR A 25 -23.01 18.13 -2.16
C THR A 25 -24.23 17.98 -1.26
N ARG A 26 -24.02 17.76 0.04
CA ARG A 26 -25.10 17.84 1.03
C ARG A 26 -25.76 19.20 0.84
N ASP A 27 -26.91 19.20 0.17
CA ASP A 27 -27.66 20.41 -0.10
C ASP A 27 -28.03 20.97 1.27
N LYS A 28 -27.85 22.28 1.49
CA LYS A 28 -28.28 22.94 2.73
C LYS A 28 -29.81 22.94 2.91
N GLY A 29 -30.54 22.13 2.13
CA GLY A 29 -32.00 22.07 2.10
C GLY A 29 -32.61 20.68 2.24
N TYR A 30 -31.84 19.59 2.27
CA TYR A 30 -32.41 18.24 2.43
C TYR A 30 -31.50 17.34 3.27
N GLU A 31 -31.73 17.38 4.59
CA GLU A 31 -31.44 16.25 5.47
C GLU A 31 -32.21 15.02 4.96
N TYR A 32 -31.48 13.99 4.53
CA TYR A 32 -31.96 12.64 4.76
C TYR A 32 -30.92 11.92 5.61
N SER A 33 -31.24 11.86 6.89
CA SER A 33 -30.57 10.99 7.84
C SER A 33 -30.90 9.54 7.49
N ALA A 34 -29.95 8.64 7.70
CA ALA A 34 -30.22 7.20 7.86
C ALA A 34 -31.10 6.90 9.09
N ILE A 35 -31.60 7.95 9.77
CA ILE A 35 -32.30 7.94 11.05
C ILE A 35 -33.79 8.28 10.87
N HIS A 36 -34.21 8.76 9.69
CA HIS A 36 -35.59 9.18 9.43
C HIS A 36 -36.59 8.00 9.32
N PHE A 37 -36.11 6.76 9.21
CA PHE A 37 -36.95 5.57 9.19
C PHE A 37 -37.35 5.09 10.61
N ALA A 38 -36.64 5.51 11.66
CA ALA A 38 -36.86 5.01 13.02
C ALA A 38 -37.74 5.93 13.90
N LEU A 39 -37.92 7.21 13.55
CA LEU A 39 -38.50 8.23 14.44
C LEU A 39 -39.91 8.71 14.08
N PHE A 40 -40.68 7.95 13.29
CA PHE A 40 -42.11 8.25 13.10
C PHE A 40 -42.99 7.79 14.27
N TYR A 41 -42.41 7.25 15.34
CA TYR A 41 -43.07 7.03 16.62
C TYR A 41 -42.52 8.02 17.65
N GLU A 42 -43.41 8.83 18.22
CA GLU A 42 -43.23 9.71 19.39
C GLU A 42 -42.46 11.04 19.14
N GLY A 43 -43.21 12.12 18.90
CA GLY A 43 -42.67 13.45 18.65
C GLY A 43 -42.15 14.18 19.91
N LEU A 44 -40.87 14.59 19.88
CA LEU A 44 -40.32 15.68 20.70
C LEU A 44 -38.95 16.17 20.15
N LEU A 45 -38.75 17.50 20.16
CA LEU A 45 -37.53 18.35 20.02
C LEU A 45 -36.33 17.88 19.16
N SER A 46 -35.93 18.75 18.23
CA SER A 46 -34.73 18.65 17.37
C SER A 46 -33.43 18.60 18.19
N LEU A 47 -32.73 17.47 18.13
CA LEU A 47 -31.34 17.34 18.57
C LEU A 47 -30.45 17.15 17.34
N ASP A 48 -29.51 18.08 17.16
CA ASP A 48 -28.44 18.00 16.19
C ASP A 48 -27.52 16.82 16.56
N PHE A 49 -27.54 15.74 15.78
CA PHE A 49 -26.74 14.56 16.06
C PHE A 49 -25.36 14.68 15.42
N THR A 50 -24.40 15.25 16.14
CA THR A 50 -22.98 15.00 15.90
C THR A 50 -22.68 13.56 16.29
N TYR A 51 -22.56 12.66 15.32
CA TYR A 51 -22.24 11.26 15.59
C TYR A 51 -20.77 11.12 15.95
N THR A 52 -20.47 11.13 17.25
CA THR A 52 -19.16 10.83 17.82
C THR A 52 -19.05 9.33 18.05
N GLU A 53 -18.55 8.57 17.08
CA GLU A 53 -18.12 7.20 17.38
C GLU A 53 -16.78 7.25 18.12
N ASN A 54 -16.84 6.95 19.40
CA ASN A 54 -15.66 6.70 20.20
C ASN A 54 -15.25 5.24 19.98
N SER A 55 -14.08 5.02 19.39
CA SER A 55 -13.53 3.67 19.27
C SER A 55 -12.58 3.39 20.44
N ALA A 56 -12.81 2.29 21.14
CA ALA A 56 -11.93 1.81 22.18
C ALA A 56 -10.93 0.82 21.58
N VAL A 57 -9.63 1.13 21.69
CA VAL A 57 -8.55 0.25 21.24
C VAL A 57 -7.82 -0.27 22.48
N VAL A 58 -7.81 -1.59 22.66
CA VAL A 58 -7.08 -2.25 23.76
C VAL A 58 -5.69 -2.65 23.28
N THR A 59 -4.64 -2.07 23.87
CA THR A 59 -3.25 -2.47 23.62
C THR A 59 -2.53 -2.76 24.93
N LYS A 60 -1.84 -3.91 25.00
CA LYS A 60 -1.11 -4.37 26.21
C LYS A 60 -1.94 -4.34 27.51
N GLY A 61 -3.22 -4.73 27.42
CA GLY A 61 -4.14 -4.75 28.56
C GLY A 61 -4.64 -3.37 29.00
N GLN A 62 -4.33 -2.32 28.25
CA GLN A 62 -4.81 -0.97 28.50
C GLN A 62 -5.79 -0.55 27.39
N GLU A 63 -7.03 -0.27 27.76
CA GLU A 63 -8.05 0.29 26.88
C GLU A 63 -7.83 1.79 26.71
N ARG A 64 -7.74 2.27 25.47
CA ARG A 64 -7.68 3.69 25.14
C ARG A 64 -8.85 4.08 24.26
N LEU A 65 -9.61 5.06 24.72
CA LEU A 65 -10.76 5.61 24.03
C LEU A 65 -10.30 6.76 23.12
N TYR A 66 -10.50 6.61 21.81
CA TYR A 66 -10.25 7.67 20.84
C TYR A 66 -11.56 8.40 20.57
N THR A 67 -11.60 9.68 20.92
CA THR A 67 -12.75 10.59 20.70
C THR A 67 -12.33 11.66 19.68
N GLY A 68 -13.04 11.77 18.56
CA GLY A 68 -12.76 12.80 17.55
C GLY A 68 -13.93 13.02 16.56
N GLU A 69 -13.97 14.20 15.94
CA GLU A 69 -14.86 14.51 14.81
C GLU A 69 -14.48 13.63 13.62
N VAL A 70 -15.36 12.71 13.22
CA VAL A 70 -15.13 11.90 12.02
C VAL A 70 -15.33 12.79 10.80
N VAL A 71 -14.24 13.27 10.20
CA VAL A 71 -14.26 13.86 8.86
C VAL A 71 -14.86 12.80 7.92
N TYR A 72 -16.00 13.10 7.30
CA TYR A 72 -16.59 12.23 6.27
C TYR A 72 -15.60 12.07 5.11
N MET A 73 -14.80 11.01 5.15
CA MET A 73 -13.83 10.68 4.10
C MET A 73 -14.52 9.88 3.02
N VAL A 74 -14.72 10.50 1.87
CA VAL A 74 -15.27 9.83 0.68
C VAL A 74 -14.11 9.17 -0.05
N ASN A 75 -13.92 7.87 0.19
CA ASN A 75 -12.85 7.07 -0.41
C ASN A 75 -13.39 6.12 -1.49
N LEU A 76 -12.68 5.98 -2.61
CA LEU A 76 -12.83 4.89 -3.57
C LEU A 76 -11.47 4.19 -3.72
N ASP A 77 -11.37 2.98 -3.17
CA ASP A 77 -10.19 2.13 -3.30
C ASP A 77 -10.55 0.87 -4.10
N LEU A 78 -9.92 0.72 -5.26
CA LEU A 78 -10.00 -0.44 -6.15
C LEU A 78 -8.63 -1.08 -6.35
N SER A 79 -7.64 -0.75 -5.51
CA SER A 79 -6.26 -1.16 -5.71
C SER A 79 -6.02 -2.65 -5.55
N CYS A 80 -4.89 -3.15 -6.06
CA CYS A 80 -4.49 -4.56 -5.94
C CYS A 80 -5.59 -5.52 -6.45
N ASN A 81 -5.97 -5.34 -7.71
CA ASN A 81 -6.94 -6.15 -8.45
C ASN A 81 -6.41 -6.42 -9.88
N ASN A 82 -7.20 -7.07 -10.73
CA ASN A 82 -6.87 -7.34 -12.13
C ASN A 82 -7.82 -6.58 -13.08
N LEU A 83 -8.18 -5.34 -12.72
CA LEU A 83 -9.06 -4.52 -13.56
C LEU A 83 -8.32 -4.07 -14.83
N ILE A 84 -9.03 -4.09 -15.96
CA ILE A 84 -8.48 -3.83 -17.30
C ILE A 84 -9.21 -2.65 -17.97
N GLY A 85 -8.71 -2.25 -19.14
CA GLY A 85 -9.31 -1.21 -19.98
C GLY A 85 -8.97 0.20 -19.51
N ASP A 86 -9.67 1.17 -20.09
CA ASP A 86 -9.48 2.59 -19.75
C ASP A 86 -10.12 2.93 -18.39
N ILE A 87 -9.56 3.93 -17.71
CA ILE A 87 -10.24 4.60 -16.60
C ILE A 87 -11.44 5.37 -17.20
N PRO A 88 -12.70 5.08 -16.81
CA PRO A 88 -13.86 5.73 -17.41
C PRO A 88 -13.92 7.21 -17.05
N GLU A 89 -14.24 8.07 -18.02
CA GLU A 89 -14.49 9.50 -17.83
C GLU A 89 -15.56 9.77 -16.78
N GLU A 90 -16.51 8.84 -16.59
CA GLU A 90 -17.57 8.91 -15.58
C GLU A 90 -17.04 9.00 -14.13
N ILE A 91 -15.77 8.66 -13.86
CA ILE A 91 -15.14 8.90 -12.54
C ILE A 91 -15.08 10.40 -12.20
N SER A 92 -15.02 11.28 -13.20
CA SER A 92 -15.04 12.74 -12.99
C SER A 92 -16.34 13.25 -12.36
N ALA A 93 -17.42 12.47 -12.37
CA ALA A 93 -18.68 12.82 -11.71
C ALA A 93 -18.58 12.75 -10.17
N LEU A 94 -17.56 12.07 -9.62
CA LEU A 94 -17.41 11.78 -8.20
C LEU A 94 -16.76 12.95 -7.43
N VAL A 95 -17.29 14.16 -7.61
CA VAL A 95 -16.71 15.44 -7.18
C VAL A 95 -16.48 15.60 -5.67
N LYS A 96 -16.99 14.67 -4.84
CA LYS A 96 -16.75 14.62 -3.39
C LYS A 96 -15.65 13.67 -2.96
N LEU A 97 -15.06 12.92 -3.88
CA LEU A 97 -13.93 12.05 -3.57
C LEU A 97 -12.81 12.84 -2.91
N LYS A 98 -12.29 12.27 -1.83
CA LYS A 98 -11.08 12.74 -1.13
C LYS A 98 -9.90 11.82 -1.39
N ASN A 99 -10.15 10.52 -1.53
CA ASN A 99 -9.11 9.55 -1.87
C ASN A 99 -9.59 8.67 -3.03
N LEU A 100 -8.75 8.58 -4.06
CA LEU A 100 -8.94 7.71 -5.21
C LEU A 100 -7.69 6.87 -5.39
N ASN A 101 -7.83 5.55 -5.18
CA ASN A 101 -6.75 4.60 -5.34
C ASN A 101 -7.13 3.54 -6.37
N LEU A 102 -6.47 3.58 -7.52
CA LEU A 102 -6.63 2.62 -8.63
C LEU A 102 -5.33 1.84 -8.88
N SER A 103 -4.36 1.93 -7.95
CA SER A 103 -3.03 1.35 -8.13
C SER A 103 -3.05 -0.18 -8.22
N TRP A 104 -1.97 -0.77 -8.75
CA TRP A 104 -1.82 -2.22 -8.82
C TRP A 104 -3.00 -2.90 -9.54
N ASN A 105 -3.24 -2.45 -10.76
CA ASN A 105 -4.22 -3.01 -11.70
C ASN A 105 -3.57 -3.11 -13.08
N THR A 106 -4.37 -3.36 -14.10
CA THR A 106 -3.94 -3.43 -15.51
C THR A 106 -4.69 -2.40 -16.36
N PHE A 107 -4.97 -1.23 -15.79
CA PHE A 107 -5.59 -0.13 -16.55
C PHE A 107 -4.66 0.34 -17.66
N ASN A 108 -5.22 0.54 -18.85
CA ASN A 108 -4.51 1.03 -20.02
C ASN A 108 -5.16 2.33 -20.51
N GLY A 109 -4.80 2.79 -21.72
CA GLY A 109 -5.32 4.04 -22.27
C GLY A 109 -4.68 5.26 -21.61
N LYS A 110 -5.44 6.35 -21.45
CA LYS A 110 -4.96 7.63 -20.90
C LYS A 110 -5.61 7.92 -19.55
N ILE A 111 -4.96 8.79 -18.77
CA ILE A 111 -5.63 9.43 -17.62
C ILE A 111 -6.75 10.34 -18.19
N PRO A 112 -8.00 10.25 -17.69
CA PRO A 112 -9.11 11.07 -18.16
C PRO A 112 -8.80 12.57 -18.09
N GLU A 113 -9.10 13.31 -19.15
CA GLU A 113 -8.85 14.76 -19.21
C GLU A 113 -9.66 15.52 -18.16
N ASN A 114 -10.81 14.99 -17.75
CA ASN A 114 -11.68 15.62 -16.75
C ASN A 114 -11.31 15.28 -15.29
N ILE A 115 -10.18 14.61 -15.03
CA ILE A 115 -9.79 14.24 -13.67
C ILE A 115 -9.63 15.48 -12.75
N GLY A 116 -9.25 16.63 -13.33
CA GLY A 116 -9.13 17.90 -12.62
C GLY A 116 -10.41 18.46 -12.00
N VAL A 117 -11.59 17.94 -12.37
CA VAL A 117 -12.88 18.33 -11.78
C VAL A 117 -13.00 17.88 -10.32
N LEU A 118 -12.23 16.85 -9.92
CA LEU A 118 -12.22 16.27 -8.59
C LEU A 118 -11.45 17.12 -7.57
N THR A 119 -11.76 18.42 -7.50
CA THR A 119 -11.04 19.44 -6.72
C THR A 119 -10.92 19.16 -5.22
N GLN A 120 -11.71 18.25 -4.67
CA GLN A 120 -11.66 17.83 -3.25
C GLN A 120 -10.74 16.64 -2.98
N VAL A 121 -10.12 16.06 -4.03
CA VAL A 121 -9.20 14.94 -3.88
C VAL A 121 -7.93 15.41 -3.19
N GLU A 122 -7.64 14.74 -2.08
CA GLU A 122 -6.46 14.94 -1.24
C GLU A 122 -5.37 13.92 -1.54
N SER A 123 -5.74 12.75 -2.09
CA SER A 123 -4.81 11.65 -2.36
C SER A 123 -5.26 10.90 -3.63
N LEU A 124 -4.35 10.83 -4.61
CA LEU A 124 -4.57 10.17 -5.90
C LEU A 124 -3.42 9.21 -6.18
N ASP A 125 -3.74 7.92 -6.28
CA ASP A 125 -2.78 6.87 -6.63
C ASP A 125 -3.25 6.09 -7.86
N LEU A 126 -2.49 6.23 -8.95
CA LEU A 126 -2.68 5.52 -10.21
C LEU A 126 -1.48 4.63 -10.56
N SER A 127 -0.57 4.42 -9.60
CA SER A 127 0.69 3.72 -9.83
C SER A 127 0.51 2.24 -10.18
N HIS A 128 1.53 1.61 -10.77
CA HIS A 128 1.51 0.19 -11.11
C HIS A 128 0.31 -0.19 -11.99
N ASN A 129 0.23 0.45 -13.16
CA ASN A 129 -0.74 0.17 -14.22
C ASN A 129 -0.03 0.24 -15.58
N GLU A 130 -0.80 0.17 -16.68
CA GLU A 130 -0.30 0.29 -18.06
C GLU A 130 -0.74 1.61 -18.71
N LEU A 131 -1.03 2.65 -17.91
CA LEU A 131 -1.52 3.96 -18.40
C LEU A 131 -0.49 4.61 -19.32
N SER A 132 -0.95 5.28 -20.36
CA SER A 132 -0.14 5.82 -21.45
C SER A 132 -0.59 7.22 -21.85
N GLY A 133 0.19 7.89 -22.69
CA GLY A 133 -0.11 9.27 -23.09
C GLY A 133 0.43 10.29 -22.10
N GLU A 134 -0.03 11.54 -22.24
CA GLU A 134 0.42 12.67 -21.43
C GLU A 134 -0.33 12.76 -20.11
N ILE A 135 0.30 13.33 -19.09
CA ILE A 135 -0.38 13.70 -17.84
C ILE A 135 -1.28 14.90 -18.18
N PRO A 136 -2.61 14.81 -18.00
CA PRO A 136 -3.51 15.87 -18.42
C PRO A 136 -3.25 17.16 -17.63
N PRO A 137 -3.17 18.34 -18.28
CA PRO A 137 -2.96 19.60 -17.58
C PRO A 137 -4.03 19.92 -16.54
N SER A 138 -5.22 19.32 -16.65
CA SER A 138 -6.29 19.45 -15.67
C SER A 138 -5.90 18.95 -14.27
N LEU A 139 -4.89 18.09 -14.15
CA LEU A 139 -4.35 17.66 -12.85
C LEU A 139 -3.88 18.85 -11.99
N LEU A 140 -3.45 19.95 -12.62
CA LEU A 140 -3.07 21.20 -11.95
C LEU A 140 -4.23 21.88 -11.23
N ALA A 141 -5.49 21.52 -11.54
CA ALA A 141 -6.68 22.06 -10.89
C ALA A 141 -7.02 21.37 -9.56
N LEU A 142 -6.34 20.28 -9.21
CA LEU A 142 -6.53 19.56 -7.95
C LEU A 142 -5.86 20.29 -6.78
N THR A 143 -6.49 21.40 -6.35
CA THR A 143 -5.92 22.30 -5.33
C THR A 143 -5.83 21.71 -3.93
N SER A 144 -6.60 20.66 -3.63
CA SER A 144 -6.56 19.96 -2.33
C SER A 144 -5.57 18.80 -2.28
N LEU A 145 -4.86 18.52 -3.38
CA LEU A 145 -4.02 17.34 -3.50
C LEU A 145 -2.78 17.41 -2.58
N SER A 146 -2.62 16.41 -1.72
CA SER A 146 -1.49 16.29 -0.79
C SER A 146 -0.59 15.10 -1.12
N ARG A 147 -1.13 14.09 -1.80
CA ARG A 147 -0.41 12.89 -2.21
C ARG A 147 -0.77 12.54 -3.64
N LEU A 148 0.25 12.32 -4.46
CA LEU A 148 0.12 11.88 -5.84
C LEU A 148 1.11 10.75 -6.08
N ASN A 149 0.68 9.69 -6.74
CA ASN A 149 1.57 8.65 -7.23
C ASN A 149 1.12 8.18 -8.61
N LEU A 150 1.99 8.38 -9.61
CA LEU A 150 1.79 7.98 -11.01
C LEU A 150 2.88 6.98 -11.46
N SER A 151 3.68 6.47 -10.53
CA SER A 151 4.84 5.64 -10.81
C SER A 151 4.47 4.32 -11.51
N TYR A 152 5.43 3.73 -12.21
CA TYR A 152 5.29 2.43 -12.89
C TYR A 152 4.07 2.39 -13.83
N ASN A 153 4.10 3.27 -14.82
CA ASN A 153 3.15 3.35 -15.94
C ASN A 153 3.93 3.59 -17.26
N ASN A 154 3.22 3.75 -18.37
CA ASN A 154 3.76 4.08 -19.70
C ASN A 154 3.51 5.56 -20.08
N LEU A 155 3.46 6.47 -19.10
CA LEU A 155 3.20 7.90 -19.34
C LEU A 155 4.37 8.55 -20.09
N LYS A 156 4.06 9.58 -20.87
CA LYS A 156 5.02 10.30 -21.71
C LYS A 156 4.77 11.80 -21.78
N GLY A 157 5.77 12.54 -22.25
CA GLY A 157 5.67 13.99 -22.43
C GLY A 157 6.11 14.78 -21.20
N GLU A 158 5.89 16.09 -21.25
CA GLU A 158 6.31 17.00 -20.18
C GLU A 158 5.37 16.87 -18.96
N VAL A 159 5.95 16.73 -17.77
CA VAL A 159 5.18 16.77 -16.51
C VAL A 159 4.61 18.19 -16.32
N PRO A 160 3.28 18.35 -16.19
CA PRO A 160 2.67 19.65 -15.92
C PRO A 160 3.25 20.25 -14.65
N SER A 161 3.86 21.42 -14.76
CA SER A 161 4.48 22.12 -13.63
C SER A 161 3.64 23.33 -13.23
N GLY A 162 3.25 23.41 -11.96
CA GLY A 162 2.53 24.54 -11.38
C GLY A 162 1.68 24.13 -10.18
N ASN A 163 1.12 25.14 -9.49
CA ASN A 163 0.19 24.98 -8.38
C ASN A 163 0.70 24.00 -7.30
N GLN A 164 -0.19 23.12 -6.83
CA GLN A 164 0.03 22.16 -5.77
C GLN A 164 1.04 21.07 -6.16
N LEU A 165 1.20 20.74 -7.45
CA LEU A 165 2.09 19.67 -7.91
C LEU A 165 3.58 19.97 -7.67
N GLN A 166 3.97 21.25 -7.67
CA GLN A 166 5.35 21.65 -7.34
C GLN A 166 5.64 21.61 -5.84
N THR A 167 4.61 21.59 -5.00
CA THR A 167 4.75 21.57 -3.53
C THR A 167 4.75 20.17 -2.94
N LEU A 168 4.51 19.14 -3.76
CA LEU A 168 4.51 17.76 -3.31
C LEU A 168 5.95 17.31 -2.98
N GLU A 169 6.09 16.62 -1.85
CA GLU A 169 7.36 16.01 -1.45
C GLU A 169 7.75 14.89 -2.43
N ASP A 170 9.05 14.74 -2.69
CA ASP A 170 9.64 13.66 -3.48
C ASP A 170 9.09 13.46 -4.92
N PRO A 171 9.18 14.48 -5.80
CA PRO A 171 8.66 14.40 -7.17
C PRO A 171 9.26 13.25 -7.99
N GLU A 172 10.50 12.85 -7.72
CA GLU A 172 11.14 11.72 -8.41
C GLU A 172 10.39 10.39 -8.16
N TYR A 173 9.90 10.17 -6.95
CA TYR A 173 9.14 8.96 -6.59
C TYR A 173 7.74 8.96 -7.21
N ILE A 174 7.12 10.14 -7.35
CA ILE A 174 5.77 10.27 -7.92
C ILE A 174 5.72 9.74 -9.36
N TYR A 175 6.82 9.89 -10.12
CA TYR A 175 6.84 9.62 -11.56
C TYR A 175 7.80 8.48 -11.97
N ILE A 176 8.53 7.88 -11.03
CA ILE A 176 9.49 6.79 -11.31
C ILE A 176 8.85 5.66 -12.12
N GLY A 177 9.62 5.02 -13.01
CA GLY A 177 9.12 3.91 -13.83
C GLY A 177 8.25 4.35 -15.01
N ASN A 178 8.25 5.63 -15.39
CA ASN A 178 7.65 6.15 -16.62
C ASN A 178 8.76 6.68 -17.56
N PRO A 179 9.30 5.86 -18.47
CA PRO A 179 10.48 6.23 -19.27
C PRO A 179 10.21 7.31 -20.34
N GLY A 180 8.94 7.63 -20.62
CA GLY A 180 8.58 8.67 -21.58
C GLY A 180 8.41 10.05 -20.96
N LEU A 181 8.40 10.17 -19.63
CA LEU A 181 8.19 11.44 -18.94
C LEU A 181 9.47 12.26 -18.92
N CYS A 182 9.31 13.56 -19.12
CA CYS A 182 10.39 14.53 -19.03
C CYS A 182 9.93 15.78 -18.29
N GLY A 183 10.85 16.59 -17.81
CA GLY A 183 10.51 17.87 -17.18
C GLY A 183 11.55 18.36 -16.18
N PRO A 184 11.39 19.57 -15.65
CA PRO A 184 12.35 20.18 -14.73
C PRO A 184 12.46 19.44 -13.39
N SER A 185 11.41 18.72 -12.99
CA SER A 185 11.38 17.90 -11.77
C SER A 185 11.90 16.48 -11.95
N LEU A 186 12.39 16.13 -13.14
CA LEU A 186 12.86 14.78 -13.50
C LEU A 186 14.30 14.79 -14.01
N PRO A 187 15.02 13.65 -13.94
CA PRO A 187 16.34 13.51 -14.54
C PRO A 187 16.34 13.78 -16.05
N GLN A 188 15.25 13.39 -16.74
CA GLN A 188 15.10 13.55 -18.18
C GLN A 188 14.57 14.96 -18.53
N LYS A 189 15.40 15.76 -19.19
CA LYS A 189 14.98 17.07 -19.73
C LYS A 189 14.25 16.89 -21.06
N CYS A 190 13.17 17.64 -21.26
CA CYS A 190 12.43 17.65 -22.52
C CYS A 190 13.27 18.35 -23.61
N SER A 191 14.05 17.60 -24.36
CA SER A 191 14.70 18.06 -25.59
C SER A 191 13.85 17.62 -26.79
N GLN A 192 13.67 18.51 -27.78
CA GLN A 192 12.77 18.27 -28.92
C GLN A 192 13.08 16.96 -29.66
N LEU A 193 11.99 16.30 -30.10
CA LEU A 193 11.95 15.08 -30.90
C LEU A 193 13.11 14.97 -31.89
N GLU A 194 13.97 13.98 -31.69
CA GLU A 194 14.51 13.21 -32.81
C GLU A 194 14.06 11.75 -32.68
N PRO A 195 13.76 11.08 -33.81
CA PRO A 195 13.18 9.76 -33.82
C PRO A 195 14.17 8.74 -33.26
N ILE A 196 13.64 7.86 -32.41
CA ILE A 196 14.30 6.74 -31.75
C ILE A 196 15.30 6.03 -32.69
N PRO A 197 16.62 6.06 -32.41
CA PRO A 197 17.50 4.96 -32.76
C PRO A 197 17.39 3.91 -31.65
N ALA A 198 17.20 2.66 -32.07
CA ALA A 198 17.11 1.52 -31.19
C ALA A 198 18.31 1.43 -30.23
N THR A 199 18.01 1.08 -28.98
CA THR A 199 18.88 0.39 -28.01
C THR A 199 20.28 0.97 -27.80
N GLN A 200 20.45 1.66 -26.67
CA GLN A 200 21.62 1.47 -25.83
C GLN A 200 21.15 1.39 -24.38
N GLU A 201 21.17 0.17 -23.84
CA GLU A 201 21.01 -0.08 -22.41
C GLU A 201 22.11 0.68 -21.66
N HIS A 202 21.75 1.78 -21.01
CA HIS A 202 22.62 2.40 -20.01
C HIS A 202 22.41 1.66 -18.69
N HIS A 203 23.12 0.55 -18.60
CA HIS A 203 23.14 -0.37 -17.48
C HIS A 203 24.03 0.22 -16.35
N GLU A 204 23.62 1.30 -15.68
CA GLU A 204 24.41 1.84 -14.55
C GLU A 204 23.73 1.83 -13.17
N ASP A 205 22.41 1.87 -13.03
CA ASP A 205 21.79 1.80 -11.69
C ASP A 205 21.51 0.38 -11.18
N LEU A 206 21.35 -0.59 -12.08
CA LEU A 206 21.16 -1.99 -11.67
C LEU A 206 22.46 -2.62 -11.14
N ASN A 207 23.61 -2.09 -11.58
CA ASN A 207 24.91 -2.62 -11.21
C ASN A 207 25.30 -2.22 -9.78
N ASP A 208 24.86 -1.06 -9.30
CA ASP A 208 25.13 -0.62 -7.93
C ASP A 208 24.29 -1.37 -6.89
N VAL A 209 23.00 -1.60 -7.17
CA VAL A 209 22.16 -2.42 -6.29
C VAL A 209 22.57 -3.89 -6.36
N ALA A 210 22.84 -4.44 -7.55
CA ALA A 210 23.30 -5.82 -7.68
C ALA A 210 24.69 -6.03 -7.05
N SER A 211 25.63 -5.08 -7.20
CA SER A 211 26.95 -5.16 -6.57
C SER A 211 26.85 -5.10 -5.05
N PHE A 212 25.92 -4.33 -4.49
CA PHE A 212 25.62 -4.33 -3.06
C PHE A 212 25.17 -5.71 -2.57
N PHE A 213 24.21 -6.35 -3.24
CA PHE A 213 23.75 -7.69 -2.86
C PHE A 213 24.82 -8.77 -3.08
N ILE A 214 25.64 -8.66 -4.13
CA ILE A 214 26.77 -9.57 -4.38
C ILE A 214 27.85 -9.39 -3.31
N ALA A 215 28.15 -8.15 -2.89
CA ALA A 215 29.08 -7.86 -1.81
C ALA A 215 28.56 -8.41 -0.46
N MET A 216 27.28 -8.22 -0.17
CA MET A 216 26.64 -8.76 1.03
C MET A 216 26.70 -10.29 1.08
N GLY A 217 26.34 -10.94 -0.03
CA GLY A 217 26.36 -12.39 -0.18
C GLY A 217 27.77 -12.99 -0.09
N SER A 218 28.74 -12.43 -0.81
CA SER A 218 30.13 -12.88 -0.76
C SER A 218 30.77 -12.65 0.62
N GLY A 219 30.43 -11.55 1.30
CA GLY A 219 30.87 -11.28 2.67
C GLY A 219 30.38 -12.33 3.68
N HIS A 220 29.12 -12.75 3.55
CA HIS A 220 28.57 -13.82 4.38
C HIS A 220 29.25 -15.17 4.13
N VAL A 221 29.44 -15.54 2.86
CA VAL A 221 30.12 -16.79 2.48
C VAL A 221 31.56 -16.80 3.01
N MET A 222 32.29 -15.70 2.85
CA MET A 222 33.65 -15.56 3.36
C MET A 222 33.70 -15.63 4.89
N GLY A 223 32.76 -14.98 5.59
CA GLY A 223 32.66 -15.03 7.05
C GLY A 223 32.42 -16.45 7.57
N VAL A 224 31.45 -17.17 6.99
CA VAL A 224 31.16 -18.56 7.33
C VAL A 224 32.36 -19.46 7.03
N TRP A 225 33.02 -19.25 5.90
CA TRP A 225 34.20 -20.02 5.50
C TRP A 225 35.37 -19.82 6.47
N VAL A 226 35.61 -18.60 6.95
CA VAL A 226 36.65 -18.31 7.95
C VAL A 226 36.35 -19.03 9.26
N VAL A 227 35.11 -18.96 9.75
CA VAL A 227 34.69 -19.67 10.97
C VAL A 227 34.89 -21.18 10.78
N PHE A 228 34.41 -21.74 9.67
CA PHE A 228 34.56 -23.17 9.37
C PHE A 228 36.04 -23.59 9.29
N CYS A 229 36.88 -22.81 8.61
CA CYS A 229 38.32 -23.06 8.54
C CYS A 229 38.98 -23.00 9.93
N THR A 230 38.63 -22.03 10.77
CA THR A 230 39.21 -21.95 12.13
C THR A 230 38.88 -23.21 12.95
N PHE A 231 37.69 -23.78 12.79
CA PHE A 231 37.33 -25.06 13.39
C PHE A 231 38.08 -26.25 12.79
N LEU A 232 38.35 -26.25 11.48
CA LEU A 232 39.10 -27.34 10.82
C LEU A 232 40.58 -27.37 11.22
N PHE A 233 41.24 -26.22 11.35
CA PHE A 233 42.68 -26.15 11.58
C PHE A 233 43.09 -26.24 13.05
N LYS A 234 42.25 -25.80 13.99
CA LYS A 234 42.58 -25.89 15.42
C LYS A 234 41.95 -27.14 16.06
N ARG A 235 42.69 -28.26 16.01
CA ARG A 235 42.29 -29.56 16.60
C ARG A 235 41.79 -29.46 18.05
N LYS A 236 42.38 -28.58 18.88
CA LYS A 236 41.94 -28.35 20.27
C LYS A 236 40.58 -27.67 20.39
N TRP A 237 40.24 -26.78 19.46
CA TRP A 237 38.98 -26.05 19.44
C TRP A 237 37.83 -26.94 18.98
N ARG A 238 38.05 -27.73 17.91
CA ARG A 238 37.10 -28.74 17.42
C ARG A 238 36.66 -29.71 18.51
N VAL A 239 37.61 -30.26 19.27
CA VAL A 239 37.30 -31.22 20.35
C VAL A 239 36.50 -30.57 21.47
N LYS A 240 36.84 -29.32 21.84
CA LYS A 240 36.06 -28.57 22.85
C LYS A 240 34.64 -28.27 22.36
N TRP A 241 34.48 -27.87 21.10
CA TRP A 241 33.18 -27.59 20.52
C TRP A 241 32.27 -28.82 20.50
N TYR A 242 32.76 -29.97 20.00
CA TYR A 242 32.00 -31.21 20.03
C TYR A 242 31.63 -31.62 21.46
N SER A 243 32.55 -31.48 22.43
CA SER A 243 32.22 -31.74 23.84
C SER A 243 31.12 -30.84 24.41
N VAL A 244 31.00 -29.60 23.93
CA VAL A 244 29.91 -28.69 24.34
C VAL A 244 28.60 -29.08 23.66
N CYS A 245 28.63 -29.40 22.37
CA CYS A 245 27.46 -29.88 21.63
C CYS A 245 26.91 -31.18 22.23
N ASP A 246 27.77 -32.14 22.55
CA ASP A 246 27.37 -33.41 23.16
C ASP A 246 26.70 -33.18 24.52
N LYS A 247 27.28 -32.31 25.36
CA LYS A 247 26.68 -31.93 26.65
C LYS A 247 25.32 -31.27 26.51
N PHE A 248 25.16 -30.41 25.49
CA PHE A 248 23.89 -29.76 25.20
C PHE A 248 22.85 -30.76 24.70
N TYR A 249 23.25 -31.65 23.78
CA TYR A 249 22.39 -32.72 23.28
C TYR A 249 21.92 -33.63 24.42
N ASP A 250 22.83 -34.08 25.28
CA ASP A 250 22.50 -34.91 26.44
C ASP A 250 21.54 -34.19 27.40
N TRP A 251 21.75 -32.89 27.65
CA TRP A 251 20.87 -32.10 28.50
C TRP A 251 19.46 -31.98 27.91
N VAL A 252 19.34 -31.68 26.61
CA VAL A 252 18.04 -31.63 25.92
C VAL A 252 17.38 -33.01 25.92
N TYR A 253 18.13 -34.06 25.62
CA TYR A 253 17.63 -35.43 25.61
C TYR A 253 17.05 -35.84 26.97
N VAL A 254 17.78 -35.59 28.06
CA VAL A 254 17.31 -35.86 29.43
C VAL A 254 16.07 -35.02 29.75
N LEU A 255 16.06 -33.74 29.39
CA LEU A 255 14.91 -32.87 29.63
C LEU A 255 13.65 -33.40 28.93
N VAL A 256 13.76 -33.78 27.65
CA VAL A 256 12.66 -34.33 26.87
C VAL A 256 12.18 -35.66 27.44
N VAL A 257 13.10 -36.59 27.76
CA VAL A 257 12.74 -37.91 28.30
C VAL A 257 12.07 -37.78 29.67
N VAL A 258 12.59 -36.91 30.56
CA VAL A 258 12.02 -36.70 31.90
C VAL A 258 10.64 -36.03 31.83
N THR A 259 10.48 -35.01 30.97
CA THR A 259 9.17 -34.35 30.78
C THR A 259 8.15 -35.31 30.18
N TRP A 260 8.51 -36.11 29.17
CA TRP A 260 7.64 -37.16 28.63
C TRP A 260 7.25 -38.21 29.66
N ALA A 261 8.20 -38.68 30.47
CA ALA A 261 7.95 -39.65 31.54
C ALA A 261 7.11 -39.09 32.69
N SER A 262 7.17 -37.78 32.95
CA SER A 262 6.28 -37.10 33.91
C SER A 262 4.85 -37.04 33.39
N TRP A 263 4.69 -36.58 32.15
CA TRP A 263 3.40 -36.39 31.52
C TRP A 263 2.64 -37.70 31.31
N THR A 264 3.35 -38.78 30.96
CA THR A 264 2.76 -40.13 30.89
C THR A 264 2.33 -40.68 32.24
N ARG A 265 3.02 -40.34 33.34
CA ARG A 265 2.60 -40.74 34.68
C ARG A 265 1.37 -39.99 35.18
N GLU A 266 1.28 -38.68 34.90
CA GLU A 266 0.09 -37.87 35.21
C GLU A 266 -1.15 -38.37 34.47
N THR A 267 -1.03 -38.61 33.16
CA THR A 267 -2.13 -39.13 32.34
C THR A 267 -2.61 -40.53 32.76
N ILE A 268 -1.71 -41.43 33.18
CA ILE A 268 -2.09 -42.75 33.73
C ILE A 268 -2.78 -42.59 35.10
N ALA A 269 -2.29 -41.71 35.98
CA ALA A 269 -2.89 -41.48 37.29
C ALA A 269 -4.29 -40.83 37.21
N GLU A 270 -4.51 -39.94 36.22
CA GLU A 270 -5.84 -39.38 35.93
C GLU A 270 -6.80 -40.46 35.38
N ALA A 271 -6.31 -41.38 34.56
CA ALA A 271 -7.11 -42.50 34.05
C ALA A 271 -7.51 -43.51 35.15
N GLU A 272 -6.67 -43.72 36.18
CA GLU A 272 -6.95 -44.64 37.29
C GLU A 272 -7.84 -44.01 38.39
N SER A 273 -7.89 -42.68 38.52
CA SER A 273 -8.70 -41.98 39.53
C SER A 273 -10.10 -41.58 39.06
N GLY A 274 -10.40 -41.75 37.76
CA GLY A 274 -11.70 -41.48 37.14
C GLY A 274 -12.66 -42.69 37.07
N ASN A 275 -12.38 -43.77 37.78
CA ASN A 275 -13.16 -45.03 37.81
C ASN A 275 -13.54 -45.38 39.26
#